data_AF-A0A4W5KK87-F1
#
_entry.id   AF-A0A4W5KK87-F1
#
_cell.length_a   1.000
_cell.length_b   1.000
_cell.length_c   1.000
_cell.angle_alpha   90.00
_cell.angle_beta   90.00
_cell.angle_gamma   90.00
#
_symmetry.space_group_name_H-M   'P 1'
#
loop_
_entity.id
_entity.type
_entity.pdbx_description
1 polymer ?
#
loop_
_entity_poly.entity_id
_entity_poly.type
_entity_poly.pdbx_seq_one_letter_code
_entity_poly.pdbx_strand_id
1 'polypeptide(L)'
;MAVLLRRVGRVALQLSLRQTRTPQMAPLLATLLGTCRTKKTWPKSFSQEELKKRLSPIQFHVTQERGTESAFRGEYTEYKEDGIYTCVVCGAPLFK
;
A
#
# COMPACT_ATOMS: atom_id res chain seq x y z
N MET A 1 40.78 -24.61 58.27
CA MET A 1 41.74 -24.33 57.18
C MET A 1 41.54 -25.35 56.09
N ALA A 2 41.54 -24.92 54.82
CA ALA A 2 41.40 -25.69 53.56
C ALA A 2 39.96 -26.21 53.28
N VAL A 3 39.16 -25.62 52.38
CA VAL A 3 39.28 -25.39 50.92
C VAL A 3 38.98 -26.64 50.08
N LEU A 4 37.82 -26.58 49.41
CA LEU A 4 37.41 -27.18 48.13
C LEU A 4 37.66 -28.68 47.86
N LEU A 5 36.66 -29.35 47.26
CA LEU A 5 36.65 -29.63 45.81
C LEU A 5 35.40 -30.40 45.35
N ARG A 6 34.68 -29.72 44.44
CA ARG A 6 33.80 -30.15 43.34
C ARG A 6 33.71 -31.65 43.02
N ARG A 7 32.49 -32.12 42.73
CA ARG A 7 32.13 -32.91 41.52
C ARG A 7 30.61 -33.15 41.47
N VAL A 8 29.88 -32.26 40.81
CA VAL A 8 28.53 -32.58 40.31
C VAL A 8 28.72 -33.27 38.98
N GLY A 9 28.61 -34.60 38.98
CA GLY A 9 28.52 -35.39 37.77
C GLY A 9 27.11 -35.97 37.68
N ARG A 10 26.30 -35.50 36.73
CA ARG A 10 25.25 -36.33 36.13
C ARG A 10 25.23 -36.13 34.62
N VAL A 11 25.52 -37.27 34.01
CA VAL A 11 25.37 -37.70 32.63
C VAL A 11 23.92 -37.53 32.16
N ALA A 12 23.78 -37.63 30.82
CA ALA A 12 22.57 -37.96 30.05
C ALA A 12 21.91 -36.73 29.43
N LEU A 13 21.48 -36.71 28.18
CA LEU A 13 21.51 -37.67 27.07
C LEU A 13 21.01 -36.86 25.87
N GLN A 14 21.55 -37.14 24.69
CA GLN A 14 21.18 -36.48 23.43
C GLN A 14 19.67 -36.52 23.19
N LEU A 15 19.05 -35.39 22.85
CA LEU A 15 17.76 -35.36 22.17
C LEU A 15 17.79 -34.36 21.00
N SER A 16 17.91 -34.96 19.82
CA SER A 16 17.18 -34.63 18.59
C SER A 16 17.12 -33.15 18.18
N LEU A 17 17.97 -32.82 17.20
CA LEU A 17 17.71 -31.78 16.20
C LEU A 17 16.31 -32.00 15.60
N ARG A 18 15.32 -31.20 16.01
CA ARG A 18 14.13 -30.91 15.20
C ARG A 18 14.18 -29.46 14.77
N GLN A 19 15.02 -29.20 13.77
CA GLN A 19 14.81 -28.04 12.90
C GLN A 19 13.51 -28.28 12.13
N THR A 20 12.39 -27.80 12.66
CA THR A 20 11.23 -27.51 11.83
C THR A 20 11.59 -26.30 10.98
N ARG A 21 12.21 -26.56 9.83
CA ARG A 21 12.16 -25.63 8.70
C ARG A 21 10.68 -25.42 8.40
N THR A 22 10.12 -24.32 8.85
CA THR A 22 8.89 -23.81 8.25
C THR A 22 9.22 -23.55 6.78
N PRO A 23 8.56 -24.21 5.82
CA PRO A 23 8.63 -23.72 4.46
C PRO A 23 7.84 -22.42 4.48
N GLN A 24 8.54 -21.28 4.43
CA GLN A 24 7.96 -20.05 3.92
C GLN A 24 7.62 -20.30 2.46
N MET A 25 6.51 -21.00 2.20
CA MET A 25 5.86 -20.96 0.91
C MET A 25 5.12 -19.63 0.86
N ALA A 26 5.90 -18.56 0.69
CA ALA A 26 5.41 -17.35 0.08
C ALA A 26 4.70 -17.77 -1.22
N PRO A 27 3.44 -17.40 -1.43
CA PRO A 27 2.77 -17.72 -2.67
C PRO A 27 3.42 -16.86 -3.76
N LEU A 28 4.42 -17.41 -4.43
CA LEU A 28 5.05 -16.89 -5.65
C LEU A 28 4.10 -16.88 -6.86
N LEU A 29 2.79 -17.06 -6.63
CA LEU A 29 1.73 -17.17 -7.64
C LEU A 29 0.75 -15.98 -7.62
N ALA A 30 1.05 -14.90 -6.91
CA ALA A 30 0.22 -13.69 -6.88
C ALA A 30 0.49 -12.72 -8.06
N THR A 31 1.17 -13.15 -9.11
CA THR A 31 1.73 -12.24 -10.15
C THR A 31 1.07 -12.32 -11.53
N LEU A 32 0.02 -13.11 -11.75
CA LEU A 32 -0.57 -13.28 -13.11
C LEU A 32 -2.03 -12.86 -13.28
N LEU A 33 -2.68 -12.26 -12.26
CA LEU A 33 -4.05 -11.77 -12.39
C LEU A 33 -4.06 -10.29 -11.99
N GLY A 34 -4.10 -9.41 -13.00
CA GLY A 34 -4.36 -7.99 -12.80
C GLY A 34 -5.73 -7.81 -12.15
N THR A 35 -5.77 -7.71 -10.83
CA THR A 35 -7.02 -7.46 -10.09
C THR A 35 -7.44 -6.02 -10.34
N CYS A 36 -8.57 -5.81 -11.02
CA CYS A 36 -9.22 -4.50 -11.05
C CYS A 36 -9.54 -4.07 -9.62
N ARG A 37 -9.02 -2.91 -9.18
CA ARG A 37 -9.31 -2.37 -7.84
C ARG A 37 -10.80 -2.07 -7.70
N THR A 38 -11.41 -2.57 -6.64
CA THR A 38 -12.77 -2.19 -6.22
C THR A 38 -12.70 -1.11 -5.15
N LYS A 39 -13.75 -0.29 -5.04
CA LYS A 39 -13.85 0.81 -4.04
C LYS A 39 -13.52 0.39 -2.61
N LYS A 40 -13.71 -0.88 -2.25
CA LYS A 40 -13.45 -1.45 -0.92
C LYS A 40 -11.96 -1.64 -0.61
N THR A 41 -11.10 -1.57 -1.62
CA THR A 41 -9.66 -1.91 -1.53
C THR A 41 -8.74 -0.70 -1.67
N TRP A 42 -9.27 0.52 -1.66
CA TRP A 42 -8.46 1.72 -1.83
C TRP A 42 -7.78 2.18 -0.54
N PRO A 43 -6.54 2.70 -0.63
CA PRO A 43 -5.78 3.16 0.53
C PRO A 43 -6.31 4.47 1.14
N LYS A 44 -7.05 5.27 0.37
CA LYS A 44 -7.64 6.54 0.82
C LYS A 44 -9.08 6.63 0.33
N SER A 45 -10.00 6.92 1.25
CA SER A 45 -11.43 7.05 0.99
C SER A 45 -11.95 8.35 1.59
N PHE A 46 -12.90 8.99 0.90
CA PHE A 46 -13.53 10.25 1.30
C PHE A 46 -15.05 10.11 1.22
N SER A 47 -15.81 10.90 2.00
CA SER A 47 -17.27 10.92 1.88
C SER A 47 -17.71 11.74 0.67
N GLN A 48 -18.91 11.44 0.14
CA GLN A 48 -19.42 12.18 -1.02
C GLN A 48 -19.73 13.64 -0.68
N GLU A 49 -20.20 13.94 0.54
CA GLU A 49 -20.46 15.33 0.96
C GLU A 49 -19.17 16.14 1.10
N GLU A 50 -18.10 15.53 1.61
CA GLU A 50 -16.79 16.16 1.72
C GLU A 50 -16.27 16.55 0.33
N LEU A 51 -16.34 15.63 -0.62
CA LEU A 51 -15.90 15.87 -1.99
C LEU A 51 -16.74 16.95 -2.69
N LYS A 52 -18.05 16.98 -2.49
CA LYS A 52 -18.93 18.03 -3.05
C LYS A 52 -18.65 19.42 -2.49
N LYS A 53 -18.17 19.53 -1.26
CA LYS A 53 -17.79 20.81 -0.63
C LYS A 53 -16.43 21.31 -1.09
N ARG A 54 -15.48 20.38 -1.30
CA ARG A 54 -14.08 20.71 -1.65
C ARG A 54 -13.86 20.90 -3.14
N LEU A 55 -14.50 20.09 -3.99
CA LEU A 55 -14.26 20.08 -5.43
C LEU A 55 -15.21 21.03 -6.15
N SER A 56 -14.75 21.58 -7.28
CA SER A 56 -15.65 22.28 -8.19
C SER A 56 -16.65 21.30 -8.84
N PRO A 57 -17.82 21.77 -9.32
CA PRO A 57 -18.82 20.90 -9.93
C PRO A 57 -18.27 20.04 -11.07
N ILE A 58 -17.42 20.61 -11.93
CA ILE A 58 -16.81 19.90 -13.05
C ILE A 58 -15.78 18.85 -12.58
N GLN A 59 -14.96 19.17 -11.59
CA GLN A 59 -14.00 18.21 -11.01
C GLN A 59 -14.71 17.03 -10.36
N PHE A 60 -15.81 17.28 -9.65
CA PHE A 60 -16.63 16.24 -9.06
C PHE A 60 -17.23 15.33 -10.15
N HIS A 61 -17.84 15.91 -11.18
CA HIS A 61 -18.41 15.18 -12.30
C HIS A 61 -17.38 14.29 -13.02
N VAL A 62 -16.21 14.84 -13.35
CA VAL A 62 -15.15 14.09 -14.03
C VAL A 62 -14.60 12.96 -13.15
N THR A 63 -14.29 13.25 -11.88
CA THR A 63 -13.59 12.27 -11.03
C THR A 63 -14.49 11.21 -10.41
N GLN A 64 -15.73 11.55 -10.05
CA GLN A 64 -16.64 10.66 -9.31
C GLN A 64 -17.70 10.02 -10.22
N GLU A 65 -18.17 10.75 -11.24
CA GLU A 65 -19.26 10.32 -12.12
C GLU A 65 -18.74 9.81 -13.48
N ARG A 66 -17.41 9.72 -13.64
CA ARG A 66 -16.75 9.33 -14.89
C ARG A 66 -17.11 10.24 -16.07
N GLY A 67 -17.39 11.50 -15.77
CA GLY A 67 -17.62 12.52 -16.78
C GLY A 67 -16.35 12.88 -17.55
N THR A 68 -16.53 13.58 -18.66
CA THR A 68 -15.44 14.11 -19.49
C THR A 68 -15.66 15.61 -19.66
N GLU A 69 -14.61 16.41 -19.45
CA GLU A 69 -14.68 17.85 -19.72
C GLU A 69 -14.86 18.14 -21.21
N SER A 70 -15.45 19.29 -21.55
CA SER A 70 -15.57 19.71 -22.94
C SER A 70 -14.19 19.97 -23.54
N ALA A 71 -14.05 19.68 -24.84
CA ALA A 71 -12.79 19.87 -25.56
C ALA A 71 -12.27 21.30 -25.40
N PHE A 72 -10.95 21.42 -25.16
CA PHE A 72 -10.22 22.68 -25.04
C PHE A 72 -10.67 23.61 -23.91
N ARG A 73 -11.36 23.09 -22.89
CA ARG A 73 -11.83 23.88 -21.73
C ARG A 73 -11.03 23.67 -20.46
N GLY A 74 -10.20 22.63 -20.38
CA GLY A 74 -9.41 22.33 -19.18
C GLY A 74 -8.33 23.39 -18.95
N GLU A 75 -8.15 23.81 -17.70
CA GLU A 75 -7.15 24.80 -17.27
C GLU A 75 -5.72 24.42 -17.70
N TYR A 76 -5.42 23.12 -17.66
CA TYR A 76 -4.11 22.58 -18.01
C TYR A 76 -3.99 22.13 -19.47
N THR A 77 -4.94 22.47 -20.35
CA THR A 77 -4.88 22.06 -21.77
C THR A 77 -3.67 22.67 -22.49
N GLU A 78 -3.36 23.93 -22.21
CA GLU A 78 -2.26 24.66 -22.85
C GLU A 78 -1.11 25.00 -21.88
N TYR A 79 -1.17 24.45 -20.67
CA TYR A 79 -0.16 24.69 -19.64
C TYR A 79 1.12 23.89 -19.93
N LYS A 80 2.27 24.58 -19.96
CA LYS A 80 3.57 24.03 -20.39
C LYS A 80 4.72 24.30 -19.42
N GLU A 81 4.42 24.83 -18.24
CA GLU A 81 5.45 25.09 -17.24
C GLU A 81 5.86 23.79 -16.53
N ASP A 82 7.08 23.76 -16.02
CA ASP A 82 7.61 22.61 -15.28
C ASP A 82 6.91 22.46 -13.91
N GLY A 83 6.46 21.24 -13.59
CA GLY A 83 5.73 21.00 -12.34
C GLY A 83 5.42 19.53 -12.10
N ILE A 84 4.57 19.25 -11.11
CA ILE A 84 4.06 17.90 -10.86
C ILE A 84 2.53 17.97 -10.79
N TYR A 85 1.87 17.24 -11.67
CA TYR A 85 0.43 17.09 -11.63
C TYR A 85 0.05 16.10 -10.54
N THR A 86 -0.81 16.54 -9.63
CA THR A 86 -1.30 15.72 -8.52
C THR A 86 -2.79 15.42 -8.71
N CYS A 87 -3.23 14.27 -8.19
CA CYS A 87 -4.64 13.92 -8.19
C CYS A 87 -5.43 14.90 -7.31
N VAL A 88 -6.36 15.64 -7.91
CA VAL A 88 -7.19 16.63 -7.20
C VAL A 88 -7.97 16.05 -6.01
N VAL A 89 -8.27 14.73 -6.03
CA VAL A 89 -8.99 14.05 -4.96
C VAL A 89 -8.04 13.66 -3.83
N CYS A 90 -7.01 12.84 -4.09
CA CYS A 90 -6.21 12.24 -3.02
C CYS A 90 -4.87 12.93 -2.76
N GLY A 91 -4.39 13.77 -3.69
CA GLY A 91 -3.10 14.46 -3.65
C GLY A 91 -1.92 13.63 -4.14
N ALA A 92 -2.15 12.41 -4.65
CA ALA A 92 -1.06 11.57 -5.16
C ALA A 92 -0.43 12.17 -6.43
N PRO A 93 0.91 12.16 -6.57
CA PRO A 93 1.58 12.62 -7.79
C PRO A 93 1.29 11.66 -8.95
N LEU A 94 0.97 12.21 -10.13
CA LEU A 94 0.61 11.45 -11.33
C LEU A 94 1.60 11.67 -12.47
N PHE A 95 1.89 12.92 -12.82
CA PHE A 95 2.74 13.28 -13.97
C PHE A 95 3.78 14.34 -13.59
N LYS A 96 4.90 14.37 -14.30
CA LYS A 96 5.98 15.37 -14.22
C LYS A 96 6.12 16.05 -15.56
#